data_AF-A0A434TKU8-F1
#
_entry.id   AF-A0A434TKU8-F1
#
_cell.length_a   1.000
_cell.length_b   1.000
_cell.length_c   1.000
_cell.angle_alpha   90.00
_cell.angle_beta   90.00
_cell.angle_gamma   90.00
#
_symmetry.space_group_name_H-M   'P 1'
#
loop_
_entity.id
_entity.type
_entity.pdbx_description
1 polymer ?
#
loop_
_entity_poly.entity_id
_entity_poly.type
_entity_poly.pdbx_seq_one_letter_code
_entity_poly.pdbx_strand_id
1 'polypeptide(L)'
;MKLNDLRDKDGATHSRKRLGRGIGSGSGKTAGRGVKGQKARSGVAINGFEGGQMPLYRRLPKRGFNNLFGKSFTVVSLARIQA
;
A
#
# COMPACT_ATOMS: atom_id res chain seq x y z
N MET A 1 11.50 -32.89 15.14
CA MET A 1 11.82 -31.90 14.09
C MET A 1 13.10 -31.20 14.51
N LYS A 2 14.18 -31.30 13.73
CA LYS A 2 15.44 -30.61 14.05
C LYS A 2 15.43 -29.23 13.38
N LEU A 3 16.19 -28.27 13.93
CA LEU A 3 16.20 -26.89 13.40
C LEU A 3 16.68 -26.81 11.93
N ASN A 4 17.50 -27.75 11.48
CA ASN A 4 18.05 -27.80 10.12
C ASN A 4 17.09 -28.38 9.07
N ASP A 5 15.98 -28.99 9.48
CA ASP A 5 15.01 -29.63 8.58
C ASP A 5 13.79 -28.73 8.30
N LEU A 6 13.79 -27.50 8.84
CA LEU A 6 12.74 -26.52 8.62
C LEU A 6 12.78 -26.02 7.17
N ARG A 7 11.66 -26.17 6.45
CA ARG A 7 11.46 -25.64 5.10
C ARG A 7 10.11 -24.97 5.04
N ASP A 8 10.08 -23.81 4.40
CA ASP A 8 8.84 -23.12 4.14
C ASP A 8 8.00 -23.84 3.07
N LYS A 9 6.70 -23.56 3.05
CA LYS A 9 5.84 -23.96 1.93
C LYS A 9 6.25 -23.19 0.67
N ASP A 10 6.08 -23.81 -0.48
CA ASP A 10 6.37 -23.15 -1.75
C ASP A 10 5.54 -21.86 -1.89
N GLY A 11 6.19 -20.78 -2.32
CA GLY A 11 5.60 -19.44 -2.40
C GLY A 11 5.41 -18.70 -1.07
N ALA A 12 5.83 -19.24 0.07
CA ALA A 12 5.72 -18.54 1.35
C ALA A 12 6.60 -17.26 1.43
N THR A 13 7.69 -17.22 0.65
CA THR A 13 8.60 -16.06 0.61
C THR A 13 8.94 -15.67 -0.83
N HIS A 14 9.09 -14.36 -1.07
CA HIS A 14 9.48 -13.81 -2.36
C HIS A 14 10.74 -12.94 -2.23
N SER A 15 11.60 -12.99 -3.24
CA SER A 15 12.81 -12.17 -3.26
C SER A 15 12.48 -10.69 -3.48
N ARG A 16 13.14 -9.81 -2.72
CA ARG A 16 12.94 -8.37 -2.86
C ARG A 16 13.59 -7.85 -4.15
N LYS A 17 12.94 -6.88 -4.80
CA LYS A 17 13.52 -6.20 -5.96
C LYS A 17 14.72 -5.35 -5.55
N ARG A 18 15.90 -5.64 -6.13
CA ARG A 18 17.14 -4.85 -5.92
C ARG A 18 17.39 -3.95 -7.11
N LEU A 19 16.99 -2.68 -6.99
CA LEU A 19 17.09 -1.69 -8.05
C LEU A 19 18.55 -1.25 -8.29
N GLY A 20 18.89 -0.88 -9.52
CA GLY A 20 20.20 -0.32 -9.86
C GLY A 20 21.35 -1.32 -9.78
N ARG A 21 21.15 -2.57 -10.23
CA ARG A 21 22.15 -3.66 -10.20
C ARG A 21 22.44 -4.21 -11.60
N GLY A 22 22.83 -3.34 -12.52
CA GLY A 22 23.23 -3.72 -13.88
C GLY A 22 22.07 -4.02 -14.85
N ILE A 23 22.39 -4.21 -16.13
CA ILE A 23 21.40 -4.39 -17.21
C ILE A 23 20.64 -5.71 -17.06
N GLY A 24 21.32 -6.80 -16.71
CA GLY A 24 20.71 -8.12 -16.52
C GLY A 24 19.64 -8.18 -15.41
N SER A 25 19.60 -7.19 -14.51
CA SER A 25 18.55 -7.08 -13.49
C SER A 25 17.21 -6.53 -13.99
N GLY A 26 17.13 -6.07 -15.24
CA GLY A 26 15.96 -5.40 -15.82
C GLY A 26 15.61 -4.05 -15.19
N SER A 27 16.34 -3.63 -14.14
CA SER A 27 16.10 -2.39 -13.39
C SER A 27 17.40 -1.63 -13.10
N GLY A 28 18.37 -1.74 -14.01
CA GLY A 28 19.70 -1.13 -13.90
C GLY A 28 19.69 0.40 -13.99
N LYS A 29 19.71 0.94 -15.22
CA LYS A 29 20.02 2.36 -15.49
C LYS A 29 19.12 3.35 -14.75
N THR A 30 17.80 3.23 -14.92
CA THR A 30 16.83 4.20 -14.36
C THR A 30 16.13 3.68 -13.12
N ALA A 31 16.47 2.49 -12.62
CA ALA A 31 15.81 1.85 -11.49
C ALA A 31 14.27 1.77 -11.64
N GLY A 32 13.74 1.74 -12.87
CA GLY A 32 12.31 1.76 -13.17
C GLY A 32 11.63 3.13 -13.04
N ARG A 33 12.38 4.22 -12.84
CA ARG A 33 11.84 5.59 -12.69
C ARG A 33 11.69 6.36 -14.01
N GLY A 34 12.13 5.80 -15.13
CA GLY A 34 12.16 6.51 -16.42
C GLY A 34 13.28 7.55 -16.53
N VAL A 35 13.17 8.47 -17.50
CA VAL A 35 14.19 9.48 -17.81
C VAL A 35 13.65 10.88 -17.50
N LYS A 36 14.39 11.65 -16.67
CA LYS A 36 14.05 13.03 -16.25
C LYS A 36 12.65 13.12 -15.58
N GLY A 37 12.09 14.32 -15.49
CA GLY A 37 10.81 14.59 -14.84
C GLY A 37 10.89 14.67 -13.32
N GLN A 38 9.87 15.28 -12.70
CA GLN A 38 9.80 15.52 -11.27
C GLN A 38 9.89 14.21 -10.48
N LYS A 39 9.13 13.17 -10.87
CA LYS A 39 9.08 11.86 -10.17
C LYS A 39 10.37 11.03 -10.25
N ALA A 40 11.28 11.34 -11.17
CA ALA A 40 12.58 10.66 -11.21
C ALA A 40 13.61 11.26 -10.23
N ARG A 41 13.35 12.46 -9.69
CA ARG A 41 14.21 13.13 -8.71
C ARG A 41 14.00 12.54 -7.30
N SER A 42 15.03 12.67 -6.46
CA SER A 42 14.93 12.25 -5.06
C SER A 42 13.98 13.18 -4.29
N GLY A 43 13.24 12.63 -3.32
CA GLY A 43 12.41 13.41 -2.40
C GLY A 43 11.07 13.92 -2.95
N VAL A 44 10.74 13.66 -4.21
CA VAL A 44 9.47 14.12 -4.78
C VAL A 44 8.33 13.19 -4.38
N ALA A 45 7.37 13.74 -3.65
CA ALA A 45 6.08 13.12 -3.36
C ALA A 45 4.96 14.08 -3.76
N ILE A 46 4.12 13.67 -4.72
CA ILE A 46 2.95 14.43 -5.15
C ILE A 46 1.74 13.72 -4.55
N ASN A 47 1.28 14.19 -3.38
CA ASN A 47 0.12 13.60 -2.71
C ASN A 47 -1.09 14.54 -2.84
N GLY A 48 -2.13 14.11 -3.57
CA GLY A 48 -3.37 14.85 -3.73
C GLY A 48 -3.30 16.14 -4.55
N PHE A 49 -2.14 16.48 -5.14
CA PHE A 49 -2.01 17.61 -6.06
C PHE A 49 -2.37 17.19 -7.50
N GLU A 50 -3.35 17.87 -8.10
CA GLU A 50 -3.90 17.58 -9.43
C GLU A 50 -3.34 18.53 -10.52
N GLY A 51 -2.11 19.02 -10.36
CA GLY A 51 -1.45 19.81 -11.42
C GLY A 51 -1.91 21.28 -11.53
N GLY A 52 -2.61 21.80 -10.52
CA GLY A 52 -3.17 23.16 -10.51
C GLY A 52 -4.70 23.17 -10.44
N GLN A 53 -5.33 22.04 -10.74
CA GLN A 53 -6.75 21.82 -10.51
C GLN A 53 -7.06 21.79 -9.00
N MET A 54 -8.22 22.34 -8.60
CA MET A 54 -8.70 22.21 -7.21
C MET A 54 -8.89 20.73 -6.86
N PRO A 55 -8.20 20.17 -5.84
CA PRO A 55 -8.27 18.74 -5.55
C PRO A 55 -9.67 18.26 -5.15
N LEU A 56 -9.97 16.98 -5.42
CA LEU A 56 -11.25 16.36 -5.10
C LEU A 56 -11.72 16.55 -3.65
N TYR A 57 -10.81 16.42 -2.68
CA TYR A 57 -11.12 16.57 -1.25
C TYR A 57 -11.46 18.02 -0.83
N ARG A 58 -11.23 19.00 -1.72
CA ARG A 58 -11.67 20.39 -1.56
C ARG A 58 -12.95 20.69 -2.33
N ARG A 59 -13.20 19.97 -3.42
CA ARG A 59 -14.40 20.11 -4.26
C ARG A 59 -15.65 19.58 -3.57
N LEU A 60 -15.50 18.43 -2.91
CA LEU A 60 -16.61 17.77 -2.25
C LEU A 60 -16.90 18.46 -0.91
N PRO A 61 -18.18 18.72 -0.59
CA PRO A 61 -18.54 19.29 0.70
C PRO A 61 -18.26 18.29 1.82
N LYS A 62 -17.84 18.79 2.98
CA LYS A 62 -17.80 17.98 4.21
C LYS A 62 -19.24 17.72 4.65
N ARG A 63 -19.57 16.48 4.98
CA ARG A 63 -20.90 16.08 5.45
C ARG A 63 -20.79 15.16 6.67
N GLY A 64 -21.76 15.31 7.58
CA GLY A 64 -21.88 14.49 8.79
C GLY A 64 -21.16 15.10 10.00
N PHE A 65 -21.20 14.37 11.11
CA PHE A 65 -20.53 14.69 12.36
C PHE A 65 -20.11 13.38 13.04
N ASN A 66 -19.11 13.43 13.91
CA ASN A 66 -18.72 12.26 14.71
C ASN A 66 -19.40 12.32 16.08
N ASN A 67 -20.23 11.32 16.40
CA ASN A 67 -20.90 11.22 17.70
C ASN A 67 -20.00 10.49 18.70
N LEU A 68 -19.43 11.22 19.67
CA LEU A 68 -18.56 10.66 20.70
C LEU A 68 -19.28 9.65 21.62
N PHE A 69 -20.62 9.71 21.70
CA PHE A 69 -21.43 8.85 22.57
C PHE A 69 -22.06 7.66 21.83
N GLY A 70 -21.67 7.39 20.58
CA GLY A 70 -22.15 6.24 19.82
C GLY A 70 -21.77 4.92 20.50
N LYS A 71 -22.76 4.13 20.92
CA LYS A 71 -22.50 2.80 21.51
C LYS A 71 -22.23 1.78 20.41
N SER A 72 -21.12 1.04 20.56
CA SER A 72 -20.79 -0.12 19.73
C SER A 72 -21.37 -1.38 20.37
N PHE A 73 -22.18 -2.13 19.62
CA PHE A 73 -22.74 -3.40 20.07
C PHE A 73 -22.09 -4.56 19.31
N THR A 74 -21.89 -5.69 20.00
CA THR A 74 -21.48 -6.94 19.34
C THR A 74 -22.67 -7.53 18.60
N VAL A 75 -22.57 -7.60 17.28
CA VAL A 75 -23.59 -8.24 16.44
C VAL A 75 -23.45 -9.76 16.58
N VAL A 76 -24.52 -10.44 17.03
CA VAL A 76 -24.58 -11.90 17.11
C VAL A 76 -25.61 -12.40 16.09
N SER A 77 -25.21 -13.36 15.26
CA SER A 77 -26.10 -14.02 14.30
C SER A 77 -26.70 -15.30 14.89
N LEU A 78 -27.91 -15.66 14.46
CA LEU A 78 -28.59 -16.90 14.89
C LEU A 78 -27.77 -18.16 14.56
N ALA A 79 -27.10 -18.17 13.41
CA ALA A 79 -26.21 -19.25 13.00
C ALA A 79 -25.04 -19.50 13.96
N ARG A 80 -24.62 -18.49 14.73
CA ARG A 80 -23.58 -18.63 15.76
C ARG A 80 -24.10 -19.23 17.07
N ILE A 81 -25.41 -19.15 17.30
CA ILE A 81 -26.07 -19.60 18.54
C ILE A 81 -26.57 -21.04 18.40
N GLN A 82 -26.99 -21.45 17.19
CA GLN A 82 -27.66 -22.74 16.95
C GLN A 82 -26.71 -23.91 16.58
N ALA A 83 -25.39 -23.71 16.67
CA ALA A 83 -24.38 -24.74 16.38
C ALA A 83 -23.89 -25.44 17.65
#